data_AF-A0A2V8L5Q5-F1
#
_entry.id   AF-A0A2V8L5Q5-F1
#
_cell.length_a   1.000
_cell.length_b   1.000
_cell.length_c   1.000
_cell.angle_alpha   90.00
_cell.angle_beta   90.00
_cell.angle_gamma   90.00
#
_symmetry.space_group_name_H-M   'P 1'
#
loop_
_entity.id
_entity.type
_entity.pdbx_description
1 polymer ?
#
loop_
_entity_poly.entity_id
_entity_poly.type
_entity_poly.pdbx_seq_one_letter_code
_entity_poly.pdbx_strand_id
1 'polypeptide(L)'
;MREELRWKNSVRIKELKESDTLVVETLHHTYEITVLEPSKAEVLVSGGDLFPVPRPASVCCASVLSSFLKLDGIYVGLRMKIRMDGSYVVTSRVRRIGVIPSLAGALPVAS
;
A
#
# COMPACT_ATOMS: atom_id res chain seq x y z
N MET A 1 10.07 18.63 -8.10
CA MET A 1 11.12 17.66 -7.71
C MET A 1 10.38 16.38 -7.34
N ARG A 2 10.30 15.39 -8.25
CA ARG A 2 9.59 14.13 -7.97
C ARG A 2 10.57 13.24 -7.21
N GLU A 3 10.25 12.91 -5.96
CA GLU A 3 11.02 11.97 -5.15
C GLU A 3 11.23 10.65 -5.90
N GLU A 4 12.40 10.05 -5.72
CA GLU A 4 12.84 8.83 -6.41
C GLU A 4 11.96 7.65 -6.00
N LEU A 5 10.94 7.35 -6.81
CA LEU A 5 10.08 6.18 -6.65
C LEU A 5 10.93 4.91 -6.69
N ARG A 6 11.12 4.27 -5.54
CA ARG A 6 11.80 2.96 -5.47
C ARG A 6 10.80 1.88 -5.84
N TRP A 7 10.87 1.42 -7.09
CA TRP A 7 10.05 0.31 -7.56
C TRP A 7 10.47 -0.99 -6.89
N LYS A 8 9.49 -1.69 -6.33
CA LYS A 8 9.67 -2.97 -5.64
C LYS A 8 8.71 -4.02 -6.21
N ASN A 9 9.15 -5.29 -6.18
CA ASN A 9 8.30 -6.43 -6.54
C ASN A 9 7.36 -6.82 -5.39
N SER A 10 7.67 -6.38 -4.18
CA SER A 10 6.87 -6.63 -2.98
C SER A 10 7.15 -5.61 -1.90
N VAL A 11 6.13 -5.29 -1.11
CA VAL A 11 6.24 -4.43 0.07
C VAL A 11 5.36 -5.00 1.17
N ARG A 12 5.90 -5.07 2.39
CA ARG A 12 5.12 -5.37 3.60
C ARG A 12 4.85 -4.07 4.34
N ILE A 13 3.61 -3.84 4.74
CA ILE A 13 3.21 -2.58 5.38
C ILE A 13 3.94 -2.40 6.73
N LYS A 14 4.19 -3.49 7.45
CA LYS A 14 4.95 -3.50 8.72
C LYS A 14 6.42 -3.08 8.59
N GLU A 15 6.99 -3.15 7.38
CA GLU A 15 8.39 -2.75 7.11
C GLU A 15 8.50 -1.29 6.65
N LEU A 16 7.35 -0.61 6.50
CA LEU A 16 7.28 0.80 6.14
C LEU A 16 7.17 1.66 7.39
N LYS A 17 7.48 2.95 7.22
CA LYS A 17 7.27 3.95 8.26
C LYS A 17 5.87 4.55 8.14
N GLU A 18 5.40 5.09 9.26
CA GLU A 18 4.25 5.97 9.24
C GLU A 18 4.46 7.12 8.25
N SER A 19 3.39 7.50 7.56
CA SER A 19 3.39 8.48 6.46
C SER A 19 4.13 8.06 5.19
N ASP A 20 4.74 6.87 5.11
CA ASP A 20 5.26 6.38 3.82
C ASP A 20 4.08 6.21 2.83
N THR A 21 4.27 6.65 1.60
CA THR A 21 3.25 6.53 0.55
C THR A 21 3.68 5.48 -0.47
N LEU A 22 2.80 4.52 -0.72
CA LEU A 22 2.93 3.58 -1.82
C LEU A 22 2.07 4.02 -3.01
N VAL A 23 2.64 3.95 -4.19
CA VAL A 23 1.91 4.05 -5.46
C VAL A 23 1.81 2.66 -6.04
N VAL A 24 0.59 2.11 -6.07
CA VAL A 24 0.34 0.75 -6.53
C VAL A 24 -0.46 0.77 -7.82
N GLU A 25 0.19 0.37 -8.91
CA GLU A 25 -0.46 0.20 -10.20
C GLU A 25 -1.01 -1.23 -10.28
N THR A 26 -2.30 -1.36 -10.52
CA THR A 26 -2.97 -2.62 -10.83
C THR A 26 -3.26 -2.72 -12.33
N LEU A 27 -3.93 -3.78 -12.77
CA LEU A 27 -4.25 -3.97 -14.20
C LEU A 27 -5.10 -2.83 -14.76
N HIS A 28 -6.02 -2.29 -13.95
CA HIS A 28 -7.01 -1.32 -14.40
C HIS A 28 -6.86 0.06 -13.74
N HIS A 29 -6.28 0.14 -12.54
CA HIS A 29 -6.26 1.37 -11.75
C HIS A 29 -4.95 1.56 -11.00
N THR A 30 -4.64 2.82 -10.70
CA THR A 30 -3.56 3.21 -9.78
C THR A 30 -4.16 3.62 -8.45
N TYR A 31 -3.58 3.12 -7.37
CA TYR A 31 -3.95 3.44 -6.01
C TYR A 31 -2.78 4.11 -5.30
N GLU A 32 -3.07 5.18 -4.57
CA GLU A 32 -2.15 5.82 -3.63
C GLU A 32 -2.52 5.37 -2.23
N ILE A 33 -1.54 4.83 -1.51
CA ILE A 33 -1.73 4.19 -0.22
C ILE A 33 -0.75 4.80 0.77
N THR A 34 -1.22 5.59 1.71
CA THR A 34 -0.36 6.18 2.76
C THR A 34 -0.45 5.35 4.02
N VAL A 35 0.68 4.99 4.62
CA VAL A 35 0.71 4.20 5.86
C VAL A 35 0.31 5.07 7.04
N LEU A 36 -0.71 4.64 7.79
CA LEU A 36 -1.16 5.30 9.02
C LEU A 36 -0.56 4.60 10.25
N GLU A 37 -0.79 3.29 10.38
CA GLU A 37 -0.24 2.49 11.48
C GLU A 37 0.39 1.21 10.91
N PRO A 38 1.73 1.15 10.80
CA PRO A 38 2.44 0.00 10.25
C PRO A 38 2.12 -1.31 11.00
N SER A 39 1.99 -1.25 12.33
CA SER A 39 1.82 -2.43 13.19
C SER A 39 0.51 -3.17 12.92
N LYS A 40 -0.54 -2.42 12.58
CA LYS A 40 -1.89 -2.91 12.27
C LYS A 40 -2.18 -2.98 10.77
N ALA A 41 -1.21 -2.62 9.94
CA ALA A 41 -1.37 -2.43 8.50
C ALA A 41 -2.53 -1.50 8.13
N GLU A 42 -2.77 -0.47 8.94
CA GLU A 42 -3.75 0.58 8.65
C GLU A 42 -3.16 1.60 7.69
N VAL A 43 -3.92 1.92 6.66
CA VAL A 43 -3.49 2.75 5.55
C VAL A 43 -4.63 3.67 5.11
N LEU A 44 -4.29 4.82 4.55
CA LEU A 44 -5.21 5.68 3.84
C LEU A 44 -5.11 5.35 2.35
N VAL A 45 -6.18 4.85 1.75
CA VAL A 45 -6.22 4.48 0.33
C VAL A 45 -7.01 5.51 -0.45
N SER A 46 -6.48 5.90 -1.60
CA SER A 46 -7.16 6.75 -2.59
C SER A 46 -6.85 6.29 -4.01
N GLY A 47 -7.73 6.61 -4.96
CA GLY A 47 -7.55 6.29 -6.37
C GLY A 47 -8.37 5.08 -6.86
N GLY A 48 -8.39 4.92 -8.18
CA GLY A 48 -9.26 4.00 -8.88
C GLY A 48 -10.75 4.27 -8.66
N ASP A 49 -11.61 3.38 -9.16
CA ASP A 49 -13.07 3.49 -8.99
C ASP A 49 -13.53 3.07 -7.58
N LEU A 50 -12.68 2.34 -6.86
CA LEU A 50 -12.98 1.81 -5.53
C LEU A 50 -12.77 2.85 -4.42
N PHE A 51 -11.90 3.85 -4.62
CA PHE A 51 -11.56 4.86 -3.62
C PHE A 51 -11.54 6.27 -4.22
N PRO A 52 -12.71 6.82 -4.62
CA PRO A 52 -12.80 8.16 -5.21
C PRO A 52 -12.44 9.28 -4.22
N VAL A 53 -12.50 9.00 -2.92
CA VAL A 53 -12.09 9.88 -1.83
C VAL A 53 -11.11 9.11 -0.94
N PRO A 54 -10.05 9.72 -0.41
CA PRO A 54 -9.15 9.07 0.53
C PRO A 54 -9.90 8.49 1.72
N ARG A 55 -9.73 7.19 1.99
CA ARG A 55 -10.43 6.47 3.07
C ARG A 55 -9.48 5.60 3.88
N PRO A 56 -9.66 5.56 5.22
CA PRO A 56 -8.92 4.65 6.06
C PRO A 56 -9.34 3.20 5.76
N ALA A 57 -8.36 2.34 5.64
CA ALA A 57 -8.54 0.94 5.35
C ALA A 57 -7.40 0.12 5.97
N SER A 58 -7.54 -1.20 6.01
CA SER A 58 -6.50 -2.11 6.46
C SER A 58 -6.09 -3.08 5.36
N VAL A 59 -4.79 -3.21 5.11
CA VAL A 59 -4.26 -4.19 4.14
C VAL A 59 -4.20 -5.54 4.85
N CYS A 60 -5.10 -6.45 4.50
CA CYS A 60 -5.15 -7.74 5.19
C CYS A 60 -4.21 -8.78 4.55
N CYS A 61 -4.28 -8.95 3.22
CA CYS A 61 -3.54 -10.00 2.51
C CYS A 61 -3.41 -9.74 1.02
N ALA A 62 -2.35 -10.27 0.40
CA ALA A 62 -2.35 -10.58 -1.02
C ALA A 62 -2.69 -12.06 -1.22
N SER A 63 -3.66 -12.38 -2.08
CA SER A 63 -4.11 -13.76 -2.29
C SER A 63 -4.08 -14.16 -3.77
N VAL A 64 -3.59 -15.38 -4.04
CA VAL A 64 -3.89 -16.14 -5.27
C VAL A 64 -4.90 -17.21 -4.87
N LEU A 65 -6.17 -16.96 -5.13
CA LEU A 65 -7.26 -17.93 -5.36
C LEU A 65 -7.47 -19.16 -4.43
N SER A 66 -6.66 -19.47 -3.41
CA SER A 66 -7.05 -20.39 -2.33
C SER A 66 -6.05 -20.64 -1.18
N SER A 67 -4.74 -20.35 -1.24
CA SER A 67 -3.86 -20.90 -0.16
C SER A 67 -2.53 -20.22 0.18
N PHE A 68 -2.10 -19.16 -0.52
CA PHE A 68 -0.89 -18.43 -0.14
C PHE A 68 -1.22 -17.08 0.48
N LEU A 69 -1.33 -17.07 1.81
CA LEU A 69 -1.52 -15.86 2.62
C LEU A 69 -0.15 -15.18 2.81
N LYS A 70 0.20 -14.27 1.91
CA LYS A 70 1.23 -13.28 2.25
C LYS A 70 0.53 -12.15 3.02
N LEU A 71 0.50 -12.31 4.34
CA LEU A 71 -0.13 -11.38 5.28
C LEU A 71 0.45 -9.97 5.14
N ASP A 72 -0.42 -8.96 5.28
CA ASP A 72 -0.08 -7.54 5.47
C ASP A 72 0.91 -6.96 4.42
N GLY A 73 0.89 -7.48 3.20
CA GLY A 73 1.81 -7.06 2.14
C GLY A 73 1.19 -7.04 0.75
N ILE A 74 1.82 -6.27 -0.12
CA ILE A 74 1.45 -6.03 -1.51
C ILE A 74 2.53 -6.65 -2.38
N TYR A 75 2.13 -7.42 -3.38
CA TYR A 75 3.05 -8.20 -4.21
C TYR A 75 2.63 -8.09 -5.67
N VAL A 76 3.59 -7.81 -6.54
CA VAL A 76 3.38 -7.81 -7.99
C VAL A 76 2.91 -9.20 -8.44
N GLY A 77 1.91 -9.23 -9.32
CA GLY A 77 1.23 -10.43 -9.80
C GLY A 77 0.07 -10.91 -8.93
N LEU A 78 -0.07 -10.39 -7.71
CA LEU A 78 -1.14 -10.76 -6.77
C LEU A 78 -2.25 -9.71 -6.74
N ARG A 79 -3.44 -10.10 -6.26
CA ARG A 79 -4.53 -9.17 -5.96
C ARG A 79 -4.41 -8.69 -4.52
N MET A 80 -4.71 -7.42 -4.29
CA MET A 80 -4.72 -6.85 -2.94
C MET A 80 -6.08 -7.06 -2.31
N LYS A 81 -6.12 -7.48 -1.05
CA LYS A 81 -7.34 -7.54 -0.24
C LYS A 81 -7.28 -6.44 0.81
N ILE A 82 -8.19 -5.49 0.69
CA ILE A 82 -8.29 -4.31 1.54
C ILE A 82 -9.58 -4.43 2.36
N ARG A 83 -9.50 -4.24 3.67
CA ARG A 83 -10.67 -4.18 4.55
C ARG A 83 -11.07 -2.73 4.78
N MET A 84 -12.33 -2.41 4.55
CA MET A 84 -12.92 -1.09 4.72
C MET A 84 -14.33 -1.24 5.27
N ASP A 85 -14.67 -0.52 6.35
CA ASP A 85 -16.02 -0.51 6.93
C ASP A 85 -16.61 -1.92 7.18
N GLY A 86 -15.77 -2.86 7.64
CA GLY A 86 -16.17 -4.25 7.87
C GLY A 86 -16.30 -5.13 6.63
N SER A 87 -16.21 -4.56 5.43
CA SER A 87 -16.22 -5.26 4.14
C SER A 87 -14.82 -5.45 3.57
N TYR A 88 -14.67 -6.40 2.64
CA TYR A 88 -13.41 -6.64 1.93
C TYR A 88 -13.55 -6.29 0.46
N VAL A 89 -12.60 -5.50 -0.03
CA VAL A 89 -12.44 -5.16 -1.44
C VAL A 89 -11.23 -5.89 -1.98
N VAL A 90 -11.37 -6.50 -3.16
CA VAL A 90 -10.28 -7.19 -3.84
C VAL A 90 -9.97 -6.47 -5.14
N THR A 91 -8.72 -6.05 -5.32
CA THR A 91 -8.28 -5.34 -6.53
C THR A 91 -7.98 -6.31 -7.68
N SER A 92 -7.75 -5.77 -8.87
CA SER A 92 -7.11 -6.51 -9.96
C SER A 92 -5.62 -6.80 -9.63
N ARG A 93 -4.93 -7.57 -10.47
CA ARG A 93 -3.52 -7.94 -10.19
C ARG A 93 -2.64 -6.68 -10.16
N VAL A 94 -1.79 -6.59 -9.14
CA VAL A 94 -0.75 -5.57 -9.02
C VAL A 94 0.28 -5.77 -10.13
N ARG A 95 0.64 -4.69 -10.82
CA ARG A 95 1.68 -4.64 -11.85
C ARG A 95 2.96 -4.01 -11.35
N ARG A 96 2.87 -2.93 -10.57
CA ARG A 96 4.03 -2.20 -10.05
C ARG A 96 3.73 -1.63 -8.67
N ILE A 97 4.76 -1.52 -7.85
CA ILE A 97 4.69 -0.92 -6.52
C ILE A 97 5.84 0.08 -6.41
N GLY A 98 5.52 1.36 -6.31
CA GLY A 98 6.46 2.41 -5.99
C GLY A 98 6.34 2.78 -4.51
N VAL A 99 7.45 3.02 -3.84
CA VAL A 99 7.46 3.55 -2.48
C VAL A 99 8.08 4.93 -2.48
N ILE A 100 7.36 5.89 -1.92
CA ILE A 100 7.79 7.23 -1.60
C ILE A 100 8.00 7.26 -0.08
N PRO A 101 9.25 7.30 0.39
CA PRO A 101 9.52 7.37 1.82
C PRO A 101 9.06 8.73 2.37
N SER A 102 8.50 8.75 3.57
CA SER A 102 8.15 10.01 4.22
C SER A 102 9.41 10.79 4.59
N LEU A 103 9.43 12.09 4.26
CA LEU A 103 10.54 12.98 4.64
C LEU A 103 10.54 13.32 6.15
N ALA A 104 9.50 12.90 6.88
CA ALA A 104 9.29 13.22 8.29
C ALA A 104 10.38 12.70 9.25
N GLY A 105 11.26 11.80 8.80
CA GLY A 105 12.40 11.30 9.57
C GLY A 105 13.78 11.87 9.18
N ALA A 106 13.86 12.83 8.24
CA ALA A 106 15.12 13.30 7.66
C ALA A 106 15.55 14.68 8.17
N LEU A 107 15.29 15.02 9.43
CA LEU A 107 16.01 16.12 10.07
C LEU A 107 17.36 15.59 10.55
N PRO A 108 18.50 16.01 9.97
CA PRO A 108 19.79 15.80 10.61
C PRO A 108 19.76 16.57 11.92
N VAL A 109 19.90 15.86 13.04
CA VAL A 109 20.28 16.49 14.30
C VAL A 109 21.67 17.10 14.06
N ALA A 110 21.70 18.42 13.84
CA ALA A 110 22.95 19.15 13.83
C ALA A 110 23.53 19.05 15.25
N SER A 111 24.67 18.34 15.37
CA SER A 111 25.53 18.39 16.56
C SER A 111 26.33 19.68 16.60
#